data_AF-A0A832M0V3-F1
#
_entry.id   AF-A0A832M0V3-F1
#
_cell.length_a   1.000
_cell.length_b   1.000
_cell.length_c   1.000
_cell.angle_alpha   90.00
_cell.angle_beta   90.00
_cell.angle_gamma   90.00
#
_symmetry.space_group_name_H-M   'P 1'
#
loop_
_entity.id
_entity.type
_entity.pdbx_description
1 polymer ?
#
loop_
_entity_poly.entity_id
_entity_poly.type
_entity_poly.pdbx_seq_one_letter_code
_entity_poly.pdbx_strand_id
1 'polypeptide(L)'
;MIEGVWGEQPSPIVAQTLRKAIQGARSLRDVYANVERAWLSADREDERSAAAALARRLRPMLHHCLMGEGSLPMGRLVIDESPVEREEARAAFNLTALHALYQAALRGLWRGIVAIDEADRLGDSAILNRICDELRKYGVSVWAAGHSLARIARKLADAKYQLYFATTDPDTLKLVDPDGRVLPLLLPGQALLRVRGWGSRVVAVPELPPRGFQPRPPLPLDLVAAEHGVDEADLAAAFSRRACEALRRFLQGAAGREDLRLLRELGLSEGSRLTKLGEACLELCREAGV
;
A
#
# COMPACT_ATOMS: atom_id res chain seq x y z
N MET A 1 4.06 -10.85 2.40
CA MET A 1 3.77 -9.47 2.01
C MET A 1 4.21 -9.23 0.58
N ILE A 2 5.51 -9.26 0.32
CA ILE A 2 6.12 -9.12 -1.03
C ILE A 2 5.51 -10.09 -2.05
N GLU A 3 5.39 -11.38 -1.73
CA GLU A 3 4.74 -12.37 -2.62
C GLU A 3 3.27 -12.08 -2.91
N GLY A 4 2.56 -11.38 -2.00
CA GLY A 4 1.17 -11.00 -2.20
C GLY A 4 1.00 -9.87 -3.21
N VAL A 5 1.99 -8.98 -3.31
CA VAL A 5 2.02 -7.88 -4.30
C VAL A 5 2.29 -8.42 -5.70
N TRP A 6 3.14 -9.43 -5.83
CA TRP A 6 3.55 -9.95 -7.14
C TRP A 6 2.52 -10.90 -7.78
N GLY A 7 1.52 -11.38 -7.05
CA GLY A 7 0.48 -12.28 -7.57
C GLY A 7 0.96 -13.67 -8.02
N GLU A 8 2.26 -13.93 -7.95
CA GLU A 8 2.91 -15.14 -8.46
C GLU A 8 3.91 -15.71 -7.46
N GLN A 9 4.09 -17.04 -7.49
CA GLN A 9 5.13 -17.67 -6.69
C GLN A 9 6.51 -17.45 -7.31
N PRO A 10 7.49 -16.93 -6.55
CA PRO A 10 8.86 -16.81 -7.03
C PRO A 10 9.47 -18.19 -7.27
N SER A 11 10.39 -18.30 -8.24
CA SER A 11 11.17 -19.52 -8.42
C SER A 11 11.98 -19.85 -7.16
N PRO A 12 12.36 -21.12 -6.93
CA PRO A 12 13.05 -21.52 -5.70
C PRO A 12 14.30 -20.71 -5.37
N ILE A 13 15.10 -20.34 -6.39
CA ILE A 13 16.31 -19.54 -6.21
C ILE A 13 15.99 -18.08 -5.86
N VAL A 14 14.94 -17.50 -6.45
CA VAL A 14 14.45 -16.15 -6.11
C VAL A 14 13.89 -16.14 -4.69
N ALA A 15 13.14 -17.17 -4.30
CA ALA A 15 12.62 -17.32 -2.94
C ALA A 15 13.73 -17.47 -1.90
N GLN A 16 14.77 -18.27 -2.20
CA GLN A 16 15.92 -18.44 -1.32
C GLN A 16 16.71 -17.14 -1.18
N THR A 17 16.94 -16.43 -2.28
CA THR A 17 17.65 -15.15 -2.27
C THR A 17 16.87 -14.10 -1.46
N LEU A 18 15.54 -14.06 -1.62
CA LEU A 18 14.67 -13.18 -0.83
C LEU A 18 14.75 -13.52 0.67
N ARG A 19 14.71 -14.80 1.04
CA ARG A 19 14.85 -15.23 2.45
C ARG A 19 16.19 -14.79 3.06
N LYS A 20 17.29 -14.93 2.31
CA LYS A 20 18.62 -14.43 2.74
C LYS A 20 18.58 -12.90 2.93
N ALA A 21 17.97 -12.16 2.01
CA ALA A 21 17.90 -10.70 2.08
C ALA A 21 17.02 -10.16 3.23
N ILE A 22 15.97 -10.91 3.60
CA ILE A 22 15.09 -10.59 4.73
C ILE A 22 15.78 -10.83 6.08
N GLN A 23 16.76 -11.74 6.14
CA GLN A 23 17.39 -12.11 7.40
C GLN A 23 18.14 -10.91 8.02
N GLY A 24 17.65 -10.44 9.17
CA GLY A 24 18.20 -9.28 9.88
C GLY A 24 17.76 -7.91 9.34
N ALA A 25 16.99 -7.88 8.24
CA ALA A 25 16.38 -6.66 7.72
C ALA A 25 15.24 -6.19 8.64
N ARG A 26 15.15 -4.87 8.88
CA ARG A 26 14.09 -4.26 9.67
C ARG A 26 13.08 -3.52 8.79
N SER A 27 13.49 -3.11 7.60
CA SER A 27 12.67 -2.36 6.64
C SER A 27 12.72 -2.96 5.23
N LEU A 28 11.79 -2.56 4.36
CA LEU A 28 11.83 -2.92 2.93
C LEU A 28 13.09 -2.37 2.25
N ARG A 29 13.58 -1.21 2.68
CA ARG A 29 14.85 -0.62 2.22
C ARG A 29 16.04 -1.52 2.56
N ASP A 30 16.10 -2.06 3.78
CA ASP A 30 17.17 -2.99 4.18
C ASP A 30 17.16 -4.24 3.30
N VAL A 31 15.96 -4.77 3.00
CA VAL A 31 15.80 -5.91 2.09
C VAL A 31 16.32 -5.55 0.70
N TYR A 32 15.95 -4.40 0.16
CA TYR A 32 16.43 -3.94 -1.14
C TYR A 32 17.96 -3.77 -1.16
N ALA A 33 18.54 -3.09 -0.16
CA ALA A 33 19.98 -2.89 -0.06
C ALA A 33 20.75 -4.23 0.05
N ASN A 34 20.20 -5.21 0.76
CA ASN A 34 20.78 -6.56 0.83
C ASN A 34 20.71 -7.28 -0.52
N VAL A 35 19.59 -7.15 -1.26
CA VAL A 35 19.45 -7.70 -2.62
C VAL A 35 20.41 -7.02 -3.59
N GLU A 36 20.54 -5.70 -3.53
CA GLU A 36 21.45 -4.94 -4.40
C GLU A 36 22.90 -5.31 -4.14
N ARG A 37 23.30 -5.46 -2.87
CA ARG A 37 24.63 -5.96 -2.51
C ARG A 37 24.88 -7.35 -3.10
N ALA A 38 23.92 -8.27 -2.95
CA ALA A 38 24.02 -9.61 -3.53
C ALA A 38 24.09 -9.56 -5.07
N TRP A 39 23.38 -8.63 -5.72
CA TRP A 39 23.46 -8.44 -7.16
C TRP A 39 24.86 -7.97 -7.60
N LEU A 40 25.48 -7.05 -6.85
CA LEU A 40 26.80 -6.51 -7.18
C LEU A 40 27.96 -7.46 -6.82
N SER A 41 27.81 -8.29 -5.78
CA SER A 41 28.91 -9.07 -5.22
C SER A 41 28.78 -10.58 -5.34
N ALA A 42 27.68 -11.12 -5.91
CA ALA A 42 27.53 -12.58 -6.04
C ALA A 42 28.48 -13.13 -7.12
N ASP A 43 29.26 -14.14 -6.74
CA ASP A 43 30.17 -14.85 -7.65
C ASP A 43 29.41 -15.76 -8.63
N ARG A 44 28.30 -16.35 -8.17
CA ARG A 44 27.49 -17.24 -9.00
C ARG A 44 26.49 -16.46 -9.86
N GLU A 45 26.44 -16.79 -11.14
CA GLU A 45 25.58 -16.14 -12.13
C GLU A 45 24.08 -16.31 -11.84
N ASP A 46 23.68 -17.46 -11.30
CA ASP A 46 22.30 -17.77 -10.96
C ASP A 46 21.80 -16.95 -9.76
N GLU A 47 22.62 -16.81 -8.71
CA GLU A 47 22.33 -15.93 -7.57
C GLU A 47 22.32 -14.46 -7.98
N ARG A 48 23.27 -14.04 -8.84
CA ARG A 48 23.30 -12.68 -9.40
C ARG A 48 22.04 -12.36 -10.19
N SER A 49 21.60 -13.29 -11.03
CA SER A 49 20.38 -13.17 -11.85
C SER A 49 19.12 -13.13 -10.98
N ALA A 50 19.06 -13.95 -9.93
CA ALA A 50 17.97 -13.93 -8.96
C ALA A 50 17.92 -12.61 -8.18
N ALA A 51 19.07 -12.10 -7.74
CA ALA A 51 19.17 -10.81 -7.06
C ALA A 51 18.76 -9.64 -7.97
N ALA A 52 19.19 -9.64 -9.24
CA ALA A 52 18.76 -8.65 -10.22
C ALA A 52 17.23 -8.69 -10.45
N ALA A 53 16.65 -9.89 -10.54
CA ALA A 53 15.20 -10.06 -10.68
C ALA A 53 14.44 -9.55 -9.44
N LEU A 54 14.96 -9.80 -8.24
CA LEU A 54 14.41 -9.26 -7.00
C LEU A 54 14.51 -7.74 -6.95
N ALA A 55 15.66 -7.16 -7.30
CA ALA A 55 15.87 -5.71 -7.30
C ALA A 55 14.84 -5.02 -8.20
N ARG A 56 14.63 -5.53 -9.41
CA ARG A 56 13.61 -5.01 -10.34
C ARG A 56 12.18 -5.08 -9.81
N ARG A 57 11.85 -6.09 -9.00
CA ARG A 57 10.52 -6.27 -8.41
C ARG A 57 10.31 -5.50 -7.10
N LEU A 58 11.38 -5.29 -6.33
CA LEU A 58 11.34 -4.56 -5.06
C LEU A 58 11.40 -3.04 -5.26
N ARG A 59 12.15 -2.57 -6.26
CA ARG A 59 12.33 -1.13 -6.52
C ARG A 59 11.01 -0.37 -6.71
N PRO A 60 10.01 -0.86 -7.48
CA PRO A 60 8.72 -0.18 -7.61
C PRO A 60 7.95 -0.04 -6.29
N MET A 61 8.23 -0.89 -5.31
CA MET A 61 7.63 -0.84 -3.98
C MET A 61 8.36 0.14 -3.05
N LEU A 62 9.55 0.65 -3.40
CA LEU A 62 10.25 1.63 -2.56
C LEU A 62 9.55 2.98 -2.67
N HIS A 63 8.67 3.26 -1.71
CA HIS A 63 7.89 4.49 -1.68
C HIS A 63 7.78 4.98 -0.23
N HIS A 64 7.74 6.30 -0.04
CA HIS A 64 7.75 6.91 1.29
C HIS A 64 6.60 6.43 2.20
N CYS A 65 5.46 6.07 1.61
CA CYS A 65 4.30 5.52 2.35
C CYS A 65 4.61 4.19 3.08
N LEU A 66 5.67 3.47 2.69
CA LEU A 66 6.12 2.23 3.30
C LEU A 66 7.35 2.38 4.21
N MET A 67 7.93 3.58 4.28
CA MET A 67 9.17 3.86 5.01
C MET A 67 8.94 4.58 6.34
N GLY A 68 7.69 4.92 6.66
CA GLY A 68 7.31 5.59 7.90
C GLY A 68 7.05 4.63 9.07
N GLU A 69 7.19 5.17 10.28
CA GLU A 69 6.77 4.52 11.52
C GLU A 69 5.52 5.21 12.08
N GLY A 70 4.58 4.43 12.62
CA GLY A 70 3.36 4.98 13.20
C GLY A 70 2.53 3.95 13.94
N SER A 71 1.74 4.43 14.90
CA SER A 71 0.69 3.63 15.53
C SER A 71 -0.50 3.49 14.58
N LEU A 72 -1.24 2.38 14.71
CA LEU A 72 -2.52 2.27 14.02
C LEU A 72 -3.46 3.39 14.46
N PRO A 73 -4.15 4.05 13.51
CA PRO A 73 -5.05 5.15 13.80
C PRO A 73 -6.30 4.65 14.53
N MET A 74 -6.81 5.50 15.43
CA MET A 74 -8.05 5.27 16.16
C MET A 74 -9.17 6.15 15.62
N GLY A 75 -10.41 5.67 15.68
CA GLY A 75 -11.59 6.39 15.19
C GLY A 75 -11.81 6.22 13.69
N ARG A 76 -12.53 7.18 13.09
CA ARG A 76 -12.82 7.19 11.65
C ARG A 76 -11.63 7.80 10.91
N LEU A 77 -10.90 6.97 10.17
CA LEU A 77 -9.85 7.41 9.26
C LEU A 77 -10.24 7.08 7.82
N VAL A 78 -9.89 7.99 6.90
CA VAL A 78 -9.82 7.72 5.46
C VAL A 78 -8.37 7.93 5.06
N ILE A 79 -7.77 6.93 4.41
CA ILE A 79 -6.43 7.03 3.86
C ILE A 79 -6.59 7.40 2.39
N ASP A 80 -6.02 8.55 2.02
CA ASP A 80 -5.98 9.00 0.63
C ASP A 80 -4.70 8.46 -0.02
N GLU A 81 -4.87 7.52 -0.96
CA GLU A 81 -3.78 6.91 -1.72
C GLU A 81 -3.48 7.64 -3.04
N SER A 82 -4.23 8.70 -3.37
CA SER A 82 -3.99 9.47 -4.61
C SER A 82 -2.57 10.04 -4.72
N PRO A 83 -1.87 10.40 -3.62
CA PRO A 83 -0.48 10.87 -3.69
C PRO A 83 0.55 9.78 -4.08
N VAL A 84 0.17 8.49 -4.02
CA VAL A 84 1.07 7.38 -4.34
C VAL A 84 1.04 7.14 -5.85
N GLU A 85 2.16 7.32 -6.53
CA GLU A 85 2.24 7.24 -8.00
C GLU A 85 2.10 5.81 -8.53
N ARG A 86 2.78 4.86 -7.87
CA ARG A 86 2.96 3.50 -8.37
C ARG A 86 1.92 2.55 -7.80
N GLU A 87 1.29 1.76 -8.66
CA GLU A 87 0.30 0.76 -8.27
C GLU A 87 0.91 -0.32 -7.37
N GLU A 88 2.15 -0.74 -7.62
CA GLU A 88 2.87 -1.70 -6.76
C GLU A 88 3.08 -1.14 -5.35
N ALA A 89 3.35 0.16 -5.23
CA ALA A 89 3.49 0.83 -3.94
C ALA A 89 2.15 0.93 -3.20
N ARG A 90 1.04 1.23 -3.91
CA ARG A 90 -0.33 1.21 -3.35
C ARG A 90 -0.71 -0.19 -2.84
N ALA A 91 -0.53 -1.21 -3.68
CA ALA A 91 -0.81 -2.60 -3.31
C ALA A 91 0.05 -3.06 -2.11
N ALA A 92 1.34 -2.71 -2.11
CA ALA A 92 2.24 -3.01 -1.01
C ALA A 92 1.83 -2.29 0.29
N PHE A 93 1.45 -1.01 0.20
CA PHE A 93 0.92 -0.24 1.32
C PHE A 93 -0.34 -0.88 1.90
N ASN A 94 -1.33 -1.18 1.05
CA ASN A 94 -2.60 -1.76 1.47
C ASN A 94 -2.46 -3.11 2.14
N LEU A 95 -1.66 -4.01 1.56
CA LEU A 95 -1.37 -5.28 2.19
C LEU A 95 -0.62 -5.08 3.53
N THR A 96 0.25 -4.07 3.63
CA THR A 96 1.05 -3.82 4.85
C THR A 96 0.16 -3.28 5.96
N ALA A 97 -0.73 -2.34 5.62
CA ALA A 97 -1.74 -1.80 6.52
C ALA A 97 -2.69 -2.91 7.00
N LEU A 98 -3.20 -3.76 6.11
CA LEU A 98 -4.04 -4.91 6.46
C LEU A 98 -3.31 -5.89 7.38
N HIS A 99 -2.03 -6.17 7.10
CA HIS A 99 -1.22 -7.03 7.96
C HIS A 99 -0.98 -6.40 9.34
N ALA A 100 -0.71 -5.09 9.42
CA ALA A 100 -0.56 -4.39 10.69
C ALA A 100 -1.85 -4.43 11.52
N LEU A 101 -3.01 -4.18 10.88
CA LEU A 101 -4.34 -4.32 11.49
C LEU A 101 -4.58 -5.72 12.01
N TYR A 102 -4.24 -6.75 11.22
CA TYR A 102 -4.33 -8.14 11.62
C TYR A 102 -3.47 -8.46 12.85
N GLN A 103 -2.21 -8.03 12.88
CA GLN A 103 -1.32 -8.23 14.02
C GLN A 103 -1.82 -7.52 15.29
N ALA A 104 -2.39 -6.32 15.15
CA ALA A 104 -2.97 -5.59 16.28
C ALA A 104 -4.26 -6.23 16.78
N ALA A 105 -5.12 -6.70 15.88
CA ALA A 105 -6.35 -7.40 16.23
C ALA A 105 -6.07 -8.73 16.96
N LEU A 106 -5.08 -9.50 16.49
CA LEU A 106 -4.57 -10.71 17.15
C LEU A 106 -4.18 -10.48 18.62
N ARG A 107 -3.66 -9.30 18.93
CA ARG A 107 -3.23 -8.89 20.27
C ARG A 107 -4.34 -8.21 21.08
N GLY A 108 -5.55 -8.10 20.54
CA GLY A 108 -6.68 -7.40 21.17
C GLY A 108 -6.52 -5.88 21.23
N LEU A 109 -5.56 -5.31 20.49
CA LEU A 109 -5.27 -3.88 20.47
C LEU A 109 -6.14 -3.10 19.48
N TRP A 110 -6.80 -3.81 18.55
CA TRP A 110 -7.60 -3.17 17.51
C TRP A 110 -8.85 -4.01 17.17
N ARG A 111 -9.98 -3.32 16.95
CA ARG A 111 -11.23 -3.90 16.46
C ARG A 111 -11.99 -2.83 15.67
N GLY A 112 -12.75 -3.23 14.66
CA GLY A 112 -13.50 -2.25 13.87
C GLY A 112 -13.88 -2.72 12.47
N ILE A 113 -14.07 -1.74 11.59
CA ILE A 113 -14.42 -1.95 10.19
C ILE A 113 -13.29 -1.41 9.34
N VAL A 114 -12.83 -2.21 8.39
CA VAL A 114 -11.89 -1.82 7.34
C VAL A 114 -12.64 -1.80 6.03
N ALA A 115 -12.67 -0.65 5.36
CA ALA A 115 -13.22 -0.53 4.01
C ALA A 115 -12.05 -0.39 3.03
N ILE A 116 -12.01 -1.26 2.02
CA ILE A 116 -11.02 -1.27 0.94
C ILE A 116 -11.77 -0.87 -0.33
N ASP A 117 -11.45 0.29 -0.87
CA ASP A 117 -11.91 0.69 -2.20
C ASP A 117 -10.97 0.10 -3.27
N GLU A 118 -11.48 -0.12 -4.48
CA GLU A 118 -10.73 -0.73 -5.59
C GLU A 118 -10.00 -2.04 -5.22
N ALA A 119 -10.66 -2.89 -4.42
CA ALA A 119 -10.11 -4.13 -3.90
C ALA A 119 -9.68 -5.14 -4.97
N ASP A 120 -10.15 -4.97 -6.22
CA ASP A 120 -9.69 -5.72 -7.39
C ASP A 120 -8.18 -5.50 -7.68
N ARG A 121 -7.59 -4.38 -7.24
CA ARG A 121 -6.14 -4.13 -7.36
C ARG A 121 -5.29 -5.03 -6.47
N LEU A 122 -5.85 -5.53 -5.37
CA LEU A 122 -5.12 -6.41 -4.45
C LEU A 122 -5.04 -7.86 -4.95
N GLY A 123 -5.87 -8.23 -5.92
CA GLY A 123 -5.91 -9.57 -6.52
C GLY A 123 -6.31 -10.69 -5.55
N ASP A 124 -6.27 -11.93 -6.05
CA ASP A 124 -6.47 -13.15 -5.25
C ASP A 124 -5.16 -13.70 -4.69
N SER A 125 -4.63 -13.08 -3.63
CA SER A 125 -3.41 -13.59 -2.97
C SER A 125 -3.71 -14.49 -1.77
N ALA A 126 -2.88 -15.53 -1.57
CA ALA A 126 -3.02 -16.45 -0.43
C ALA A 126 -2.89 -15.73 0.93
N ILE A 127 -2.08 -14.68 0.99
CA ILE A 127 -1.87 -13.88 2.20
C ILE A 127 -3.12 -13.06 2.51
N LEU A 128 -3.68 -12.36 1.51
CA LEU A 128 -4.91 -11.59 1.70
C LEU A 128 -6.07 -12.48 2.12
N ASN A 129 -6.22 -13.65 1.49
CA ASN A 129 -7.22 -14.63 1.88
C ASN A 129 -7.05 -15.09 3.33
N ARG A 130 -5.83 -15.39 3.77
CA ARG A 130 -5.55 -15.78 5.16
C ARG A 130 -5.91 -14.66 6.14
N ILE A 131 -5.46 -13.44 5.87
CA ILE A 131 -5.77 -12.28 6.71
C ILE A 131 -7.29 -12.10 6.83
N CYS A 132 -8.01 -12.09 5.71
CA CYS A 132 -9.46 -11.89 5.69
C CYS A 132 -10.25 -13.01 6.39
N ASP A 133 -9.78 -14.27 6.29
CA ASP A 133 -10.40 -15.41 6.98
C ASP A 133 -10.28 -15.30 8.51
N GLU A 134 -9.19 -14.71 8.99
CA GLU A 134 -8.90 -14.64 10.42
C GLU A 134 -9.43 -13.38 11.10
N LEU A 135 -9.44 -12.23 10.40
CA LEU A 135 -9.85 -10.93 10.97
C LEU A 135 -11.23 -10.98 11.65
N ARG A 136 -12.18 -11.76 11.10
CA ARG A 136 -13.51 -11.97 11.70
C ARG A 136 -13.44 -12.52 13.13
N LYS A 137 -12.49 -13.42 13.41
CA LYS A 137 -12.31 -14.06 14.73
C LYS A 137 -11.91 -13.04 15.80
N TYR A 138 -11.29 -11.94 15.38
CA TYR A 138 -10.77 -10.89 16.24
C TYR A 138 -11.66 -9.63 16.24
N GLY A 139 -12.91 -9.72 15.78
CA GLY A 139 -13.85 -8.60 15.79
C GLY A 139 -13.57 -7.52 14.75
N VAL A 140 -12.87 -7.88 13.67
CA VAL A 140 -12.64 -7.00 12.52
C VAL A 140 -13.52 -7.41 11.36
N SER A 141 -14.32 -6.46 10.85
CA SER A 141 -15.12 -6.64 9.64
C SER A 141 -14.45 -5.97 8.45
N VAL A 142 -14.36 -6.67 7.33
CA VAL A 142 -13.79 -6.11 6.09
C VAL A 142 -14.90 -5.89 5.08
N TRP A 143 -14.95 -4.69 4.52
CA TRP A 143 -15.79 -4.29 3.39
C TRP A 143 -14.86 -4.05 2.21
N ALA A 144 -15.16 -4.65 1.07
CA ALA A 144 -14.37 -4.52 -0.14
C ALA A 144 -15.30 -4.06 -1.27
N ALA A 145 -14.93 -2.97 -1.94
CA ALA A 145 -15.56 -2.48 -3.15
C ALA A 145 -14.60 -2.72 -4.32
N GLY A 146 -15.13 -3.13 -5.47
CA GLY A 146 -14.34 -3.37 -6.67
C GLY A 146 -15.24 -3.64 -7.87
N HIS A 147 -14.65 -3.61 -9.06
CA HIS A 147 -15.41 -3.62 -10.31
C HIS A 147 -15.74 -5.02 -10.86
N SER A 148 -14.94 -6.02 -10.50
CA SER A 148 -15.13 -7.40 -10.97
C SER A 148 -14.91 -8.40 -9.84
N LEU A 149 -15.88 -9.29 -9.63
CA LEU A 149 -15.81 -10.33 -8.60
C LEU A 149 -14.64 -11.29 -8.84
N ALA A 150 -14.27 -11.53 -10.10
CA ALA A 150 -13.19 -12.43 -10.48
C ALA A 150 -11.80 -11.94 -10.06
N ARG A 151 -11.65 -10.63 -9.81
CA ARG A 151 -10.37 -10.01 -9.45
C ARG A 151 -10.19 -9.81 -7.94
N ILE A 152 -11.27 -9.93 -7.18
CA ILE A 152 -11.24 -9.77 -5.72
C ILE A 152 -10.81 -11.09 -5.07
N ALA A 153 -10.05 -11.01 -3.98
CA ALA A 153 -9.66 -12.19 -3.21
C ALA A 153 -10.87 -13.05 -2.81
N ARG A 154 -10.74 -14.37 -3.00
CA ARG A 154 -11.85 -15.32 -2.82
C ARG A 154 -12.53 -15.23 -1.46
N LYS A 155 -11.80 -14.94 -0.38
CA LYS A 155 -12.37 -14.78 0.97
C LYS A 155 -13.16 -13.49 1.14
N LEU A 156 -12.83 -12.43 0.42
CA LEU A 156 -13.62 -11.20 0.36
C LEU A 156 -14.84 -11.40 -0.55
N ALA A 157 -14.65 -12.09 -1.68
CA ALA A 157 -15.74 -12.50 -2.55
C ALA A 157 -16.75 -13.38 -1.81
N ASP A 158 -16.31 -14.27 -0.92
CA ASP A 158 -17.16 -15.05 -0.02
C ASP A 158 -17.53 -14.23 1.24
N ALA A 159 -18.06 -13.03 1.09
CA ALA A 159 -18.63 -12.25 2.19
C ALA A 159 -20.04 -12.74 2.57
N LYS A 160 -20.44 -12.55 3.84
CA LYS A 160 -21.80 -12.87 4.31
C LYS A 160 -22.87 -12.03 3.60
N TYR A 161 -22.54 -10.77 3.35
CA TYR A 161 -23.38 -9.79 2.67
C TYR A 161 -22.64 -9.34 1.42
N GLN A 162 -23.30 -9.39 0.28
CA GLN A 162 -22.77 -8.93 -1.01
C GLN A 162 -23.79 -7.99 -1.64
N LEU A 163 -23.31 -6.86 -2.14
CA LEU A 163 -24.11 -5.87 -2.87
C LEU A 163 -23.54 -5.78 -4.28
N TYR A 164 -24.36 -6.09 -5.27
CA TYR A 164 -24.00 -5.96 -6.68
C TYR A 164 -24.80 -4.80 -7.28
N PHE A 165 -24.10 -3.77 -7.72
CA PHE A 165 -24.69 -2.67 -8.48
C PHE A 165 -24.80 -3.04 -9.96
N ALA A 166 -25.35 -2.13 -10.76
CA ALA A 166 -25.44 -2.31 -12.20
C ALA A 166 -24.07 -2.67 -12.80
N THR A 167 -24.00 -3.78 -13.54
CA THR A 167 -22.77 -4.24 -14.18
C THR A 167 -23.07 -5.08 -15.41
N THR A 168 -22.17 -5.01 -16.37
CA THR A 168 -22.14 -5.86 -17.57
C THR A 168 -20.89 -6.76 -17.60
N ASP A 169 -20.14 -6.85 -16.49
CA ASP A 169 -18.93 -7.66 -16.39
C ASP A 169 -19.26 -9.16 -16.60
N PRO A 170 -18.77 -9.81 -17.67
CA PRO A 170 -19.16 -11.18 -18.01
C PRO A 170 -18.86 -12.19 -16.91
N ASP A 171 -17.77 -12.01 -16.17
CA ASP A 171 -17.37 -12.95 -15.13
C ASP A 171 -18.22 -12.81 -13.86
N THR A 172 -18.60 -11.58 -13.51
CA THR A 172 -19.58 -11.33 -12.46
C THR A 172 -20.96 -11.85 -12.85
N LEU A 173 -21.41 -11.63 -14.09
CA LEU A 173 -22.70 -12.13 -14.58
C LEU A 173 -22.76 -13.65 -14.50
N LYS A 174 -21.77 -14.38 -15.03
CA LYS A 174 -21.72 -15.85 -14.96
C LYS A 174 -21.90 -16.40 -13.55
N LEU A 175 -21.38 -15.70 -12.53
CA LEU A 175 -21.40 -16.15 -11.13
C LEU A 175 -22.66 -15.75 -10.36
N VAL A 176 -23.27 -14.61 -10.69
CA VAL A 176 -24.29 -13.97 -9.85
C VAL A 176 -25.64 -13.84 -10.55
N ASP A 177 -25.63 -13.62 -11.87
CA ASP A 177 -26.82 -13.44 -12.71
C ASP A 177 -26.55 -14.03 -14.10
N PRO A 178 -26.46 -15.37 -14.23
CA PRO A 178 -26.01 -16.03 -15.45
C PRO A 178 -26.94 -15.81 -16.64
N ASP A 179 -28.22 -15.53 -16.37
CA ASP A 179 -29.21 -15.19 -17.39
C ASP A 179 -29.17 -13.69 -17.78
N GLY A 180 -28.40 -12.87 -17.06
CA GLY A 180 -28.26 -11.43 -17.30
C GLY A 180 -29.57 -10.65 -17.14
N ARG A 181 -30.47 -11.10 -16.27
CA ARG A 181 -31.85 -10.57 -16.17
C ARG A 181 -32.03 -9.49 -15.11
N VAL A 182 -31.06 -9.35 -14.21
CA VAL A 182 -31.17 -8.46 -13.04
C VAL A 182 -30.07 -7.41 -13.06
N LEU A 183 -28.80 -7.82 -13.01
CA LEU A 183 -27.67 -6.90 -12.83
C LEU A 183 -27.56 -5.85 -13.94
N PRO A 184 -27.74 -6.16 -15.23
CA PRO A 184 -27.67 -5.16 -16.29
C PRO A 184 -28.84 -4.15 -16.28
N LEU A 185 -29.93 -4.45 -15.57
CA LEU A 185 -31.16 -3.65 -15.55
C LEU A 185 -31.32 -2.81 -14.27
N LEU A 186 -30.38 -2.91 -13.32
CA LEU A 186 -30.41 -2.11 -12.10
C LEU A 186 -30.23 -0.63 -12.42
N LEU A 187 -31.05 0.21 -11.79
CA LEU A 187 -30.95 1.67 -11.88
C LEU A 187 -29.93 2.22 -10.86
N PRO A 188 -29.45 3.47 -11.03
CA PRO A 188 -28.74 4.18 -9.98
C PRO A 188 -29.49 4.12 -8.63
N GLY A 189 -28.75 3.90 -7.54
CA GLY A 189 -29.34 3.70 -6.22
C GLY A 189 -30.03 2.34 -6.02
N GLN A 190 -29.87 1.37 -6.93
CA GLN A 190 -30.32 -0.01 -6.74
C GLN A 190 -29.14 -0.99 -6.67
N ALA A 191 -29.31 -2.04 -5.87
CA ALA A 191 -28.36 -3.15 -5.80
C ALA A 191 -29.08 -4.48 -5.65
N LEU A 192 -28.50 -5.55 -6.22
CA LEU A 192 -28.84 -6.91 -5.85
C LEU A 192 -28.11 -7.25 -4.53
N LEU A 193 -28.86 -7.33 -3.44
CA LEU A 193 -28.38 -7.81 -2.16
C LEU A 193 -28.44 -9.34 -2.13
N ARG A 194 -27.29 -9.98 -1.95
CA ARG A 194 -27.18 -11.41 -1.68
C ARG A 194 -26.73 -11.62 -0.23
N VAL A 195 -27.46 -12.47 0.49
CA VAL A 195 -27.16 -12.84 1.87
C VAL A 195 -26.94 -14.35 1.93
N ARG A 196 -25.78 -14.77 2.44
CA ARG A 196 -25.44 -16.19 2.53
C ARG A 196 -26.50 -16.96 3.32
N GLY A 197 -27.09 -17.96 2.68
CA GLY A 197 -28.11 -18.85 3.26
C GLY A 197 -29.54 -18.29 3.22
N TRP A 198 -29.75 -17.09 2.68
CA TRP A 198 -31.06 -16.42 2.67
C TRP A 198 -31.53 -16.00 1.27
N GLY A 199 -30.65 -16.09 0.26
CA GLY A 199 -30.96 -15.80 -1.13
C GLY A 199 -30.61 -14.37 -1.54
N SER A 200 -31.21 -13.93 -2.65
CA SER A 200 -30.93 -12.65 -3.30
C SER A 200 -32.21 -11.84 -3.46
N ARG A 201 -32.13 -10.51 -3.31
CA ARG A 201 -33.23 -9.57 -3.57
C ARG A 201 -32.70 -8.22 -4.02
N VAL A 202 -33.46 -7.52 -4.85
CA VAL A 202 -33.15 -6.13 -5.20
C VAL A 202 -33.51 -5.23 -4.02
N VAL A 203 -32.61 -4.31 -3.68
CA VAL A 203 -32.77 -3.31 -2.62
C VAL A 203 -32.47 -1.92 -3.14
N ALA A 204 -33.13 -0.91 -2.55
CA ALA A 204 -32.74 0.47 -2.73
C ALA A 204 -31.56 0.80 -1.80
N VAL A 205 -30.53 1.42 -2.36
CA VAL A 205 -29.35 1.92 -1.67
C VAL A 205 -29.44 3.45 -1.72
N PRO A 206 -29.57 4.14 -0.58
CA PRO A 206 -29.67 5.59 -0.58
C PRO A 206 -28.39 6.19 -1.17
N GLU A 207 -28.55 7.03 -2.19
CA GLU A 207 -27.44 7.83 -2.71
C GLU A 207 -26.98 8.79 -1.62
N LEU A 208 -25.71 8.68 -1.25
CA LEU A 208 -25.09 9.68 -0.41
C LEU A 208 -24.74 10.88 -1.29
N PRO A 209 -24.96 12.12 -0.80
CA PRO A 209 -24.57 13.30 -1.56
C PRO A 209 -23.08 13.19 -1.92
N PRO A 210 -22.70 13.53 -3.17
CA PRO A 210 -21.31 13.49 -3.57
C PRO A 210 -20.52 14.36 -2.60
N ARG A 211 -19.69 13.71 -1.78
CA ARG A 211 -18.69 14.45 -1.01
C ARG A 211 -17.66 14.93 -2.02
N GLY A 212 -17.33 16.22 -1.99
CA GLY A 212 -16.28 16.81 -2.83
C GLY A 212 -14.90 16.29 -2.44
N PHE A 213 -14.65 15.00 -2.65
CA PHE A 213 -13.32 14.43 -2.57
C PHE A 213 -12.54 14.97 -3.78
N GLN A 214 -11.47 15.70 -3.49
CA GLN A 214 -10.53 16.20 -4.49
C GLN A 214 -9.24 15.41 -4.31
N PRO A 215 -8.95 14.45 -5.20
CA PRO A 215 -7.71 13.68 -5.11
C PRO A 215 -6.53 14.64 -5.22
N ARG A 216 -5.54 14.48 -4.34
CA ARG A 216 -4.28 15.20 -4.43
C ARG A 216 -3.47 14.65 -5.60
N PRO A 217 -2.73 15.51 -6.32
CA PRO A 217 -1.79 15.03 -7.33
C PRO A 217 -0.75 14.10 -6.68
N PRO A 218 -0.24 13.11 -7.42
CA PRO A 218 0.86 12.29 -6.96
C PRO A 218 2.10 13.12 -6.62
N LEU A 219 2.89 12.65 -5.65
CA LEU A 219 4.13 13.33 -5.26
C LEU A 219 5.25 12.98 -6.24
N PRO A 220 5.88 13.97 -6.91
CA PRO A 220 6.82 13.79 -8.02
C PRO A 220 8.20 13.35 -7.54
N LEU A 221 8.28 12.20 -6.86
CA LEU A 221 9.49 11.73 -6.18
C LEU A 221 10.63 11.47 -7.17
N ASP A 222 10.34 10.87 -8.31
CA ASP A 222 11.31 10.53 -9.34
C ASP A 222 11.89 11.77 -10.04
N LEU A 223 11.03 12.74 -10.35
CA LEU A 223 11.40 14.02 -10.95
C LEU A 223 12.29 14.83 -10.01
N VAL A 224 11.90 14.97 -8.74
CA VAL A 224 12.69 15.69 -7.73
C VAL A 224 14.03 14.98 -7.49
N ALA A 225 14.04 13.64 -7.41
CA ALA A 225 15.29 12.90 -7.26
C ALA A 225 16.25 13.13 -8.45
N ALA A 226 15.73 13.09 -9.67
CA ALA A 226 16.50 13.30 -10.89
C ALA A 226 17.05 14.74 -11.00
N GLU A 227 16.24 15.75 -10.68
CA GLU A 227 16.64 17.17 -10.72
C GLU A 227 17.81 17.46 -9.78
N HIS A 228 17.78 16.89 -8.58
CA HIS A 228 18.82 17.08 -7.56
C HIS A 228 19.99 16.09 -7.69
N GLY A 229 19.86 15.09 -8.57
CA GLY A 229 20.87 14.05 -8.79
C GLY A 229 21.09 13.16 -7.56
N VAL A 230 20.01 12.79 -6.87
CA VAL A 230 20.00 11.93 -5.69
C VAL A 230 19.29 10.61 -5.99
N ASP A 231 19.56 9.58 -5.19
CA ASP A 231 18.84 8.31 -5.33
C ASP A 231 17.39 8.43 -4.84
N GLU A 232 16.46 7.91 -5.63
CA GLU A 232 15.02 7.96 -5.35
C GLU A 232 14.66 7.26 -4.02
N ALA A 233 15.30 6.13 -3.71
CA ALA A 233 15.01 5.37 -2.50
C ALA A 233 15.56 6.08 -1.25
N ASP A 234 16.71 6.74 -1.38
CA ASP A 234 17.26 7.58 -0.31
C ASP A 234 16.36 8.79 -0.03
N LEU A 235 15.85 9.46 -1.08
CA LEU A 235 14.89 10.56 -0.94
C LEU A 235 13.58 10.09 -0.29
N ALA A 236 13.02 8.96 -0.75
CA ALA A 236 11.81 8.38 -0.18
C ALA A 236 11.95 8.02 1.30
N ALA A 237 13.13 7.54 1.70
CA ALA A 237 13.41 7.16 3.09
C ALA A 237 13.64 8.36 4.00
N ALA A 238 14.22 9.44 3.48
CA ALA A 238 14.38 10.67 4.22
C ALA A 238 13.07 11.45 4.37
N PHE A 239 12.16 11.31 3.41
CA PHE A 239 10.89 12.03 3.41
C PHE A 239 9.94 11.53 4.50
N SER A 240 9.75 12.36 5.52
CA SER A 240 8.80 12.13 6.60
C SER A 240 8.30 13.45 7.15
N ARG A 241 7.12 13.46 7.78
CA ARG A 241 6.59 14.66 8.44
C ARG A 241 7.59 15.25 9.45
N ARG A 242 8.24 14.38 10.23
CA ARG A 242 9.24 14.79 11.23
C ARG A 242 10.46 15.43 10.56
N ALA A 243 10.93 14.87 9.45
CA ALA A 243 12.02 15.47 8.68
C ALA A 243 11.63 16.82 8.06
N CYS A 244 10.42 16.95 7.49
CA CYS A 244 9.91 18.21 6.95
C CYS A 244 9.81 19.30 8.03
N GLU A 245 9.26 18.96 9.21
CA GLU A 245 9.18 19.90 10.34
C GLU A 245 10.59 20.33 10.82
N ALA A 246 11.54 19.39 10.88
CA ALA A 246 12.93 19.68 11.26
C ALA A 246 13.64 20.56 10.21
N LEU A 247 13.48 20.27 8.92
CA LEU A 247 14.01 21.08 7.81
C LEU A 247 13.47 22.51 7.85
N ARG A 248 12.16 22.67 8.10
CA ARG A 248 11.53 23.99 8.21
C ARG A 248 12.12 24.81 9.36
N ARG A 249 12.28 24.19 10.55
CA ARG A 249 12.91 24.86 11.70
C ARG A 249 14.37 25.17 11.44
N PHE A 250 15.09 24.29 10.75
CA PHE A 250 16.48 24.48 10.37
C PHE A 250 16.67 25.73 9.49
N LEU A 251 15.85 25.90 8.46
CA LEU A 251 15.86 27.08 7.60
C LEU A 251 15.51 28.39 8.32
N GLN A 252 14.68 28.29 9.36
CA GLN A 252 14.31 29.43 10.20
C GLN A 252 15.36 29.77 11.28
N GLY A 253 16.46 29.00 11.38
CA GLY A 253 17.44 29.14 12.45
C GLY A 253 16.91 28.73 13.83
N ALA A 254 15.79 28.01 13.89
CA ALA A 254 15.08 27.61 15.10
C ALA A 254 15.19 26.10 15.41
N ALA A 255 16.03 25.37 14.67
CA ALA A 255 16.22 23.93 14.89
C ALA A 255 16.84 23.63 16.26
N GLY A 256 16.17 22.76 17.02
CA GLY A 256 16.70 22.25 18.29
C GLY A 256 17.81 21.20 18.08
N ARG A 257 18.40 20.73 19.18
CA ARG A 257 19.42 19.65 19.14
C ARG A 257 18.89 18.37 18.51
N GLU A 258 17.62 18.02 18.77
CA GLU A 258 17.00 16.82 18.22
C GLU A 258 16.74 16.93 16.72
N ASP A 259 16.31 18.10 16.24
CA ASP A 259 16.15 18.38 14.80
C ASP A 259 17.50 18.23 14.08
N LEU A 260 18.55 18.87 14.59
CA LEU A 260 19.90 18.79 14.02
C LEU A 260 20.51 17.38 14.08
N ARG A 261 20.10 16.57 15.05
CA ARG A 261 20.51 15.17 15.14
C ARG A 261 19.80 14.35 14.08
N LEU A 262 18.49 14.49 13.96
CA LEU A 262 17.68 13.80 12.95
C LEU A 262 18.15 14.14 11.54
N LEU A 263 18.35 15.41 11.21
CA LEU A 263 18.79 15.83 9.88
C LEU A 263 20.17 15.27 9.53
N ARG A 264 21.08 15.14 10.50
CA ARG A 264 22.37 14.46 10.31
C ARG A 264 22.23 12.95 10.13
N GLU A 265 21.41 12.30 10.95
CA GLU A 265 21.14 10.86 10.85
C GLU A 265 20.52 10.49 9.49
N LEU A 266 19.70 11.38 8.91
CA LEU A 266 19.10 11.22 7.58
C LEU A 266 20.00 11.73 6.44
N GLY A 267 21.18 12.28 6.73
CA GLY A 267 22.08 12.83 5.70
C GLY A 267 21.54 14.07 4.97
N LEU A 268 20.59 14.80 5.57
CA LEU A 268 19.93 15.98 4.99
C LEU A 268 20.70 17.29 5.26
N SER A 269 21.57 17.29 6.26
CA SER A 269 22.38 18.45 6.60
C SER A 269 23.79 18.04 7.02
N GLU A 270 24.77 18.85 6.62
CA GLU A 270 26.13 18.77 7.12
C GLU A 270 26.52 20.12 7.74
N GLY A 271 26.67 20.13 9.06
CA GLY A 271 26.90 21.37 9.82
C GLY A 271 25.72 22.34 9.70
N SER A 272 25.97 23.52 9.09
CA SER A 272 24.99 24.58 8.89
C SER A 272 24.41 24.65 7.47
N ARG A 273 24.66 23.63 6.65
CA ARG A 273 24.19 23.58 5.25
C ARG A 273 23.35 22.33 4.97
N LEU A 274 22.42 22.47 4.04
CA LEU A 274 21.71 21.31 3.48
C LEU A 274 22.62 20.56 2.52
N THR A 275 22.45 19.25 2.47
CA THR A 275 23.00 18.41 1.40
C THR A 275 22.04 18.44 0.19
N LYS A 276 22.46 17.89 -0.95
CA LYS A 276 21.55 17.70 -2.11
C LYS A 276 20.30 16.90 -1.74
N LEU A 277 20.46 15.88 -0.88
CA LEU A 277 19.33 15.10 -0.35
C LEU A 277 18.41 15.96 0.53
N GLY A 278 18.99 16.88 1.32
CA GLY A 278 18.26 17.87 2.08
C GLY A 278 17.46 18.85 1.23
N GLU A 279 18.07 19.35 0.15
CA GLU A 279 17.43 20.26 -0.82
C GLU A 279 16.26 19.56 -1.54
N ALA A 280 16.49 18.35 -2.06
CA ALA A 280 15.47 17.51 -2.67
C ALA A 280 14.32 17.20 -1.70
N CYS A 281 14.63 16.82 -0.46
CA CYS A 281 13.61 16.52 0.55
C CYS A 281 12.77 17.76 0.91
N LEU A 282 13.41 18.93 1.02
CA LEU A 282 12.73 20.20 1.26
C LEU A 282 11.78 20.58 0.11
N GLU A 283 12.18 20.35 -1.13
CA GLU A 283 11.30 20.52 -2.28
C GLU A 283 10.09 19.59 -2.23
N LEU A 284 10.32 18.32 -1.94
CA LEU A 284 9.23 17.36 -1.80
C LEU A 284 8.27 17.70 -0.65
N CYS A 285 8.77 18.27 0.46
CA CYS A 285 7.92 18.80 1.54
C CYS A 285 7.02 19.95 1.04
N ARG A 286 7.52 20.82 0.17
CA ARG A 286 6.74 21.91 -0.43
C ARG A 286 5.64 21.37 -1.36
N GLU A 287 5.98 20.42 -2.22
CA GLU A 287 5.01 19.74 -3.11
C GLU A 287 3.92 18.99 -2.30
N ALA A 288 4.29 18.41 -1.16
CA ALA A 288 3.35 17.75 -0.26
C ALA A 288 2.49 18.70 0.60
N GLY A 289 2.81 20.00 0.61
CA GLY A 289 2.15 21.00 1.44
C GLY A 289 2.41 20.82 2.95
N VAL A 290 3.62 20.36 3.32
CA VAL A 290 4.05 20.11 4.71
C VAL A 290 5.05 21.17 5.18
#